data_AF-A0A847BHX1-F1
#
_entry.id   AF-A0A847BHX1-F1
#
_cell.length_a   1.000
_cell.length_b   1.000
_cell.length_c   1.000
_cell.angle_alpha   90.00
_cell.angle_beta   90.00
_cell.angle_gamma   90.00
#
_symmetry.space_group_name_H-M   'P 1'
#
loop_
_entity.id
_entity.type
_entity.pdbx_description
1 polymer ?
#
loop_
_entity_poly.entity_id
_entity_poly.type
_entity_poly.pdbx_seq_one_letter_code
_entity_poly.pdbx_strand_id
1 'polypeptide(L)'
;LVPVLAGMGVLTAAATAVMGEPVSVSLSLWHGINLPLIMSIVTLVLGYLLFQRWDRVRARLARLNPIVARGPEAGYEALMHGVVVVSEWQTRMLQNGYMRNYILVMLLTLIALVGNSLLIRHSLDISFALDMRFHEVMVTILMVLGALFATIVRSRLSAVVSVGIMGFSIALIFIMFSAPDLGITQLLVETLTVILLVLVLFRLPRFSRLSTPLERVRDATVAGCVGVLITLLVLSAWGVDQFVPISAYMVENSVPLAHGRNIVNVILVDYRALDTLGEIFVLALAAIGVVAMIKLRASSKPEKTNNAAKEMSDG
;
A
#
# COMPACT_ATOMS: atom_id res chain seq x y z
N LEU A 1 -62.42 11.11 -40.53
CA LEU A 1 -62.19 9.67 -40.77
C LEU A 1 -60.87 9.18 -40.18
N VAL A 2 -59.73 9.87 -40.39
CA VAL A 2 -58.40 9.42 -39.94
C VAL A 2 -58.23 9.19 -38.41
N PRO A 3 -58.69 10.07 -37.49
CA PRO A 3 -58.46 9.85 -36.05
C PRO A 3 -59.32 8.72 -35.43
N VAL A 4 -60.42 8.35 -36.06
CA VAL A 4 -61.27 7.23 -35.61
C VAL A 4 -60.54 5.89 -35.79
N LEU A 5 -59.77 5.75 -36.87
CA LEU A 5 -58.94 4.57 -37.14
C LEU A 5 -57.80 4.42 -36.12
N ALA A 6 -57.14 5.53 -35.74
CA ALA A 6 -56.12 5.53 -34.70
C ALA A 6 -56.68 5.21 -33.30
N GLY A 7 -57.91 5.70 -33.02
CA GLY A 7 -58.63 5.43 -31.78
C GLY A 7 -59.02 3.97 -31.60
N MET A 8 -59.72 3.40 -32.58
CA MET A 8 -60.25 2.04 -32.50
C MET A 8 -59.17 0.95 -32.63
N GLY A 9 -58.04 1.25 -33.28
CA GLY A 9 -56.94 0.30 -33.43
C GLY A 9 -55.94 0.33 -32.28
N VAL A 10 -54.97 1.25 -32.36
CA VAL A 10 -53.77 1.23 -31.52
C VAL A 10 -54.03 1.78 -30.12
N LEU A 11 -54.78 2.88 -30.01
CA LEU A 11 -54.96 3.56 -28.72
C LEU A 11 -55.87 2.78 -27.77
N THR A 12 -56.97 2.20 -28.28
CA THR A 12 -57.85 1.33 -27.48
C THR A 12 -57.09 0.10 -26.98
N ALA A 13 -56.29 -0.54 -27.84
CA ALA A 13 -55.48 -1.70 -27.46
C ALA A 13 -54.40 -1.35 -26.42
N ALA A 14 -53.66 -0.25 -26.62
CA ALA A 14 -52.63 0.19 -25.69
C ALA A 14 -53.20 0.62 -24.32
N ALA A 15 -54.30 1.37 -24.32
CA ALA A 15 -54.97 1.80 -23.08
C ALA A 15 -55.53 0.61 -22.30
N THR A 16 -56.16 -0.34 -22.98
CA THR A 16 -56.67 -1.58 -22.38
C THR A 16 -55.53 -2.43 -21.81
N ALA A 17 -54.39 -2.50 -22.50
CA ALA A 17 -53.22 -3.25 -22.02
C ALA A 17 -52.57 -2.64 -20.78
N VAL A 18 -52.47 -1.30 -20.71
CA VAL A 18 -51.89 -0.61 -19.53
C VAL A 18 -52.84 -0.63 -18.34
N MET A 19 -54.15 -0.49 -18.57
CA MET A 19 -55.16 -0.43 -17.50
C MET A 19 -55.65 -1.81 -17.02
N GLY A 20 -55.49 -2.86 -17.84
CA GLY A 20 -55.92 -4.22 -17.51
C GLY A 20 -57.44 -4.48 -17.63
N GLU A 21 -58.23 -3.49 -18.04
CA GLU A 21 -59.67 -3.59 -18.28
C GLU A 21 -60.04 -2.96 -19.64
N PRO A 22 -61.11 -3.42 -20.31
CA PRO A 22 -61.49 -2.91 -21.62
C PRO A 22 -61.88 -1.43 -21.54
N VAL A 23 -61.05 -0.55 -22.12
CA VAL A 23 -61.29 0.90 -22.18
C VAL A 23 -61.74 1.28 -23.59
N SER A 24 -62.96 1.78 -23.75
CA SER A 24 -63.43 2.29 -25.04
C SER A 24 -62.89 3.71 -25.30
N VAL A 25 -62.01 3.87 -26.28
CA VAL A 25 -61.48 5.17 -26.69
C VAL A 25 -62.28 5.69 -27.90
N SER A 26 -63.12 6.70 -27.68
CA SER A 26 -63.84 7.39 -28.76
C SER A 26 -63.09 8.65 -29.19
N LEU A 27 -62.43 8.60 -30.35
CA LEU A 27 -61.81 9.78 -30.96
C LEU A 27 -62.66 10.28 -32.13
N SER A 28 -63.40 11.37 -31.90
CA SER A 28 -64.04 12.14 -32.98
C SER A 28 -63.35 13.49 -33.18
N LEU A 29 -63.43 14.05 -34.41
CA LEU A 29 -62.85 15.36 -34.74
C LEU A 29 -63.64 16.52 -34.13
N TRP A 30 -64.94 16.31 -33.91
CA TRP A 30 -65.85 17.33 -33.42
C TRP A 30 -66.83 16.68 -32.44
N HIS A 31 -66.66 17.01 -31.16
CA HIS A 31 -67.49 16.49 -30.07
C HIS A 31 -68.55 17.51 -29.60
N GLY A 32 -68.77 18.60 -30.35
CA GLY A 32 -69.61 19.73 -29.94
C GLY A 32 -68.93 20.66 -28.91
N ILE A 33 -69.69 21.60 -28.36
CA ILE A 33 -69.22 22.49 -27.29
C ILE A 33 -69.20 21.67 -25.98
N ASN A 34 -68.02 21.18 -25.61
CA ASN A 34 -67.82 20.38 -24.42
C ASN A 34 -66.77 21.02 -23.49
N LEU A 35 -66.68 20.51 -22.25
CA LEU A 35 -65.76 21.03 -21.25
C LEU A 35 -64.29 21.01 -21.72
N PRO A 36 -63.77 19.95 -22.38
CA PRO A 36 -62.43 19.97 -22.96
C PRO A 36 -62.19 21.10 -23.96
N LEU A 37 -63.14 21.35 -24.88
CA LEU A 37 -63.04 22.44 -25.85
C LEU A 37 -62.99 23.81 -25.17
N ILE A 38 -63.84 24.03 -24.16
CA ILE A 38 -63.83 25.27 -23.36
C ILE A 38 -62.48 25.42 -22.66
N MET A 39 -61.95 24.37 -22.03
CA MET A 39 -60.64 24.41 -21.37
C MET A 39 -59.51 24.67 -22.35
N SER A 40 -59.56 24.12 -23.58
CA SER A 40 -58.59 24.41 -24.64
C SER A 40 -58.67 25.86 -25.12
N ILE A 41 -59.87 26.43 -25.26
CA ILE A 41 -60.04 27.85 -25.61
C ILE A 41 -59.50 28.72 -24.47
N VAL A 42 -59.80 28.39 -23.21
CA VAL A 42 -59.30 29.11 -22.03
C VAL A 42 -57.78 29.04 -21.96
N THR A 43 -57.14 27.88 -22.17
CA THR A 43 -55.68 27.78 -22.17
C THR A 43 -55.04 28.55 -23.33
N LEU A 44 -55.64 28.56 -24.51
CA LEU A 44 -55.17 29.37 -25.63
C LEU A 44 -55.27 30.88 -25.33
N VAL A 45 -56.40 31.32 -24.77
CA VAL A 45 -56.60 32.73 -24.38
C VAL A 45 -55.63 33.12 -23.26
N LEU A 46 -55.49 32.30 -22.22
CA LEU A 46 -54.53 32.54 -21.13
C LEU A 46 -53.09 32.53 -21.64
N GLY A 47 -52.74 31.60 -22.52
CA GLY A 47 -51.43 31.52 -23.16
C GLY A 47 -51.14 32.77 -24.01
N TYR A 48 -52.11 33.24 -24.78
CA TYR A 48 -51.99 34.48 -25.57
C TYR A 48 -51.82 35.72 -24.68
N LEU A 49 -52.61 35.84 -23.61
CA LEU A 49 -52.49 36.92 -22.63
C LEU A 49 -51.14 36.90 -21.89
N LEU A 50 -50.64 35.70 -21.56
CA LEU A 50 -49.32 35.50 -20.98
C LEU A 50 -48.24 35.93 -21.97
N PHE A 51 -48.36 35.54 -23.25
CA PHE A 51 -47.42 35.87 -24.31
C PHE A 51 -47.30 37.37 -24.53
N GLN A 52 -48.42 38.10 -24.58
CA GLN A 52 -48.41 39.56 -24.69
C GLN A 52 -47.67 40.27 -23.54
N ARG A 53 -47.58 39.62 -22.37
CA ARG A 53 -46.92 40.16 -21.17
C ARG A 53 -45.65 39.37 -20.81
N TRP A 54 -45.13 38.58 -21.74
CA TRP A 54 -44.07 37.61 -21.49
C TRP A 54 -42.82 38.26 -20.91
N ASP A 55 -42.40 39.42 -21.44
CA ASP A 55 -41.21 40.10 -20.95
C ASP A 55 -41.32 40.53 -19.47
N ARG A 56 -42.52 40.98 -19.04
CA ARG A 56 -42.79 41.32 -17.64
C ARG A 56 -42.86 40.08 -16.75
N VAL A 57 -43.44 39.00 -17.25
CA VAL A 57 -43.56 37.72 -16.53
C VAL A 57 -42.18 37.08 -16.38
N ARG A 58 -41.37 37.06 -17.43
CA ARG A 58 -39.99 36.60 -17.44
C ARG A 58 -39.11 37.39 -16.47
N ALA A 59 -39.23 38.72 -16.43
CA ALA A 59 -38.50 39.54 -15.47
C ALA A 59 -38.85 39.23 -14.01
N ARG A 60 -40.11 38.82 -13.73
CA ARG A 60 -40.52 38.36 -12.40
C ARG A 60 -40.05 36.95 -12.09
N LEU A 61 -40.14 36.03 -13.06
CA LEU A 61 -39.62 34.66 -12.96
C LEU A 61 -38.10 34.63 -12.79
N ALA A 62 -37.37 35.57 -13.39
CA ALA A 62 -35.92 35.71 -13.20
C ALA A 62 -35.53 35.96 -11.74
N ARG A 63 -36.43 36.47 -10.89
CA ARG A 63 -36.19 36.55 -9.44
C ARG A 63 -36.12 35.18 -8.76
N LEU A 64 -36.68 34.14 -9.39
CA LEU A 64 -36.62 32.74 -8.94
C LEU A 64 -35.42 31.98 -9.52
N ASN A 65 -34.63 32.57 -10.43
CA ASN A 65 -33.38 31.96 -10.93
C ASN A 65 -32.43 31.46 -9.84
N PRO A 66 -32.26 32.11 -8.67
CA PRO A 66 -31.37 31.58 -7.63
C PRO A 66 -31.81 30.22 -7.08
N ILE A 67 -33.11 29.91 -7.18
CA ILE A 67 -33.69 28.63 -6.76
C ILE A 67 -33.50 27.60 -7.87
N VAL A 68 -33.71 27.99 -9.14
CA VAL A 68 -33.49 27.13 -10.32
C VAL A 68 -32.00 26.78 -10.49
N ALA A 69 -31.10 27.70 -10.17
CA ALA A 69 -29.66 27.49 -10.14
C ALA A 69 -29.20 26.51 -9.04
N ARG A 70 -30.07 26.17 -8.08
CA ARG A 70 -29.87 25.10 -7.09
C ARG A 70 -30.70 23.86 -7.42
N GLY A 71 -30.95 23.62 -8.70
CA GLY A 71 -31.66 22.46 -9.19
C GLY A 71 -30.86 21.15 -9.09
N PRO A 72 -31.42 20.03 -9.57
CA PRO A 72 -30.79 18.71 -9.55
C PRO A 72 -29.42 18.68 -10.24
N GLU A 73 -29.25 19.48 -11.30
CA GLU A 73 -27.99 19.61 -12.05
C GLU A 73 -26.86 20.16 -11.18
N ALA A 74 -27.12 21.23 -10.42
CA ALA A 74 -26.14 21.80 -9.49
C ALA A 74 -25.78 20.82 -8.36
N GLY A 75 -26.74 20.00 -7.91
CA GLY A 75 -26.49 18.93 -6.95
C GLY A 75 -25.58 17.84 -7.51
N TYR A 76 -25.80 17.44 -8.76
CA TYR A 76 -24.94 16.49 -9.47
C TYR A 76 -23.52 17.03 -9.64
N GLU A 77 -23.36 18.27 -10.11
CA GLU A 77 -22.05 18.90 -10.26
C GLU A 77 -21.30 19.02 -8.92
N ALA A 78 -21.99 19.43 -7.86
CA ALA A 78 -21.41 19.52 -6.52
C ALA A 78 -20.95 18.15 -6.00
N LEU A 79 -21.73 17.10 -6.26
CA LEU A 79 -21.34 15.73 -5.91
C LEU A 79 -20.11 15.29 -6.68
N MET A 80 -20.08 15.49 -8.00
CA MET A 80 -18.93 15.13 -8.83
C MET A 80 -17.66 15.88 -8.42
N HIS A 81 -17.78 17.18 -8.14
CA HIS A 81 -16.68 17.97 -7.59
C HIS A 81 -16.24 17.44 -6.21
N GLY A 82 -17.18 17.09 -5.35
CA GLY A 82 -16.91 16.46 -4.06
C GLY A 82 -16.11 15.16 -4.19
N VAL A 83 -16.46 14.30 -5.14
CA VAL A 83 -15.73 13.06 -5.42
C VAL A 83 -14.28 13.36 -5.83
N VAL A 84 -14.05 14.34 -6.70
CA VAL A 84 -12.70 14.73 -7.11
C VAL A 84 -11.89 15.25 -5.92
N VAL A 85 -12.46 16.15 -5.11
CA VAL A 85 -11.79 16.72 -3.93
C VAL A 85 -11.42 15.62 -2.93
N VAL A 86 -12.33 14.69 -2.67
CA VAL A 86 -12.09 13.55 -1.77
C VAL A 86 -11.00 12.64 -2.34
N SER A 87 -11.04 12.36 -3.65
CA SER A 87 -10.05 11.51 -4.33
C SER A 87 -8.65 12.13 -4.26
N GLU A 88 -8.54 13.43 -4.50
CA GLU A 88 -7.27 14.14 -4.38
C GLU A 88 -6.76 14.17 -2.93
N TRP A 89 -7.63 14.44 -1.96
CA TRP A 89 -7.27 14.43 -0.55
C TRP A 89 -6.78 13.04 -0.12
N GLN A 90 -7.51 11.98 -0.49
CA GLN A 90 -7.15 10.60 -0.20
C GLN A 90 -5.79 10.26 -0.84
N THR A 91 -5.59 10.64 -2.10
CA THR A 91 -4.33 10.39 -2.82
C THR A 91 -3.17 11.12 -2.16
N ARG A 92 -3.33 12.40 -1.78
CA ARG A 92 -2.29 13.16 -1.08
C ARG A 92 -1.96 12.56 0.29
N MET A 93 -2.95 12.02 0.99
CA MET A 93 -2.75 11.39 2.30
C MET A 93 -2.01 10.04 2.17
N LEU A 94 -2.49 9.16 1.28
CA LEU A 94 -1.95 7.83 1.09
C LEU A 94 -0.62 7.86 0.33
N GLN A 95 -0.57 8.55 -0.82
CA GLN A 95 0.58 8.65 -1.70
C GLN A 95 1.41 9.93 -1.46
N ASN A 96 1.77 10.20 -0.21
CA ASN A 96 2.54 11.39 0.16
C ASN A 96 3.99 11.43 -0.38
N GLY A 97 4.47 10.34 -1.00
CA GLY A 97 5.80 10.27 -1.62
C GLY A 97 6.98 10.01 -0.66
N TYR A 98 6.74 10.00 0.65
CA TYR A 98 7.79 9.77 1.64
C TYR A 98 7.85 8.29 2.07
N MET A 99 8.94 7.60 1.72
CA MET A 99 9.13 6.18 2.06
C MET A 99 8.93 5.88 3.55
N ARG A 100 9.37 6.79 4.41
CA ARG A 100 9.21 6.70 5.86
C ARG A 100 7.76 6.52 6.30
N ASN A 101 6.82 7.22 5.67
CA ASN A 101 5.40 7.12 6.02
C ASN A 101 4.83 5.78 5.57
N TYR A 102 5.20 5.28 4.39
CA TYR A 102 4.80 3.94 3.94
C TYR A 102 5.30 2.85 4.89
N ILE A 103 6.57 2.90 5.28
CA ILE A 103 7.15 1.94 6.25
C ILE A 103 6.40 2.02 7.58
N LEU A 104 6.13 3.22 8.09
CA LEU A 104 5.41 3.39 9.33
C LEU A 104 4.01 2.79 9.27
N VAL A 105 3.25 3.05 8.20
CA VAL A 105 1.90 2.48 8.03
C VAL A 105 1.96 0.95 7.93
N MET A 106 2.94 0.38 7.21
CA MET A 106 3.14 -1.07 7.15
C MET A 106 3.43 -1.67 8.53
N LEU A 107 4.33 -1.07 9.32
CA LEU A 107 4.66 -1.54 10.66
C LEU A 107 3.47 -1.39 11.64
N LEU A 108 2.73 -0.29 11.58
CA LEU A 108 1.52 -0.11 12.40
C LEU A 108 0.45 -1.13 12.03
N THR A 109 0.29 -1.43 10.74
CA THR A 109 -0.66 -2.46 10.27
C THR A 109 -0.24 -3.85 10.75
N LEU A 110 1.06 -4.17 10.68
CA LEU A 110 1.62 -5.40 11.25
C LEU A 110 1.32 -5.51 12.76
N ILE A 111 1.60 -4.44 13.52
CA ILE A 111 1.31 -4.39 14.97
C ILE A 111 -0.18 -4.58 15.22
N ALA A 112 -1.04 -3.87 14.48
CA ALA A 112 -2.48 -3.94 14.66
C ALA A 112 -3.03 -5.33 14.36
N LEU A 113 -2.66 -5.94 13.23
CA LEU A 113 -3.19 -7.24 12.82
C LEU A 113 -2.62 -8.39 13.66
N VAL A 114 -1.30 -8.46 13.78
CA VAL A 114 -0.63 -9.58 14.46
C VAL A 114 -0.74 -9.43 15.97
N GLY A 115 -0.62 -8.21 16.50
CA GLY A 115 -0.82 -7.94 17.92
C GLY A 115 -2.25 -8.24 18.36
N ASN A 116 -3.26 -7.87 17.57
CA ASN A 116 -4.65 -8.25 17.84
C ASN A 116 -4.82 -9.78 17.84
N SER A 117 -4.32 -10.46 16.80
CA SER A 117 -4.39 -11.92 16.73
C SER A 117 -3.76 -12.60 17.94
N LEU A 118 -2.59 -12.11 18.38
CA LEU A 118 -1.89 -12.66 19.55
C LEU A 118 -2.68 -12.45 20.84
N LEU A 119 -3.22 -11.24 21.04
CA LEU A 119 -3.99 -10.88 22.26
C LEU A 119 -5.32 -11.63 22.37
N ILE A 120 -6.00 -11.89 21.24
CA ILE A 120 -7.31 -12.56 21.25
C ILE A 120 -7.18 -14.08 21.28
N ARG A 121 -6.22 -14.64 20.52
CA ARG A 121 -6.19 -16.10 20.24
C ARG A 121 -5.22 -16.88 21.12
N HIS A 122 -4.32 -16.22 21.83
CA HIS A 122 -3.26 -16.91 22.56
C HIS A 122 -3.17 -16.41 24.00
N SER A 123 -3.18 -17.33 24.95
CA SER A 123 -2.74 -17.05 26.31
C SER A 123 -1.22 -17.06 26.32
N LEU A 124 -0.60 -15.97 26.78
CA LEU A 124 0.85 -15.88 26.94
C LEU A 124 1.29 -16.73 28.13
N ASP A 125 1.50 -18.02 27.92
CA ASP A 125 2.12 -18.90 28.90
C ASP A 125 3.64 -18.84 28.74
N ILE A 126 4.25 -17.86 29.41
CA ILE A 126 5.68 -17.58 29.28
C ILE A 126 6.43 -18.32 30.39
N SER A 127 6.83 -19.56 30.11
CA SER A 127 7.72 -20.31 31.00
C SER A 127 9.18 -19.94 30.72
N PHE A 128 9.81 -19.18 31.63
CA PHE A 128 11.24 -18.86 31.55
C PHE A 128 12.08 -19.98 32.16
N ALA A 129 12.46 -20.97 31.37
CA ALA A 129 13.52 -21.91 31.70
C ALA A 129 14.81 -21.45 31.00
N LEU A 130 15.57 -20.55 31.62
CA LEU A 130 16.81 -20.03 31.07
C LEU A 130 18.00 -20.84 31.60
N ASP A 131 18.37 -21.90 30.88
CA ASP A 131 19.69 -22.53 31.04
C ASP A 131 20.67 -21.86 30.08
N MET A 132 21.27 -20.75 30.52
CA MET A 132 22.17 -19.93 29.71
C MET A 132 23.60 -20.07 30.18
N ARG A 133 24.51 -20.34 29.24
CA ARG A 133 25.95 -20.36 29.52
C ARG A 133 26.51 -18.95 29.50
N PHE A 134 27.52 -18.69 30.32
CA PHE A 134 28.11 -17.35 30.45
C PHE A 134 28.57 -16.76 29.11
N HIS A 135 29.18 -17.57 28.24
CA HIS A 135 29.65 -17.11 26.93
C HIS A 135 28.51 -16.78 25.95
N GLU A 136 27.36 -17.47 26.03
CA GLU A 136 26.15 -17.17 25.24
C GLU A 136 25.60 -15.79 25.60
N VAL A 137 25.56 -15.48 26.89
CA VAL A 137 25.13 -14.16 27.39
C VAL A 137 26.08 -13.07 26.92
N MET A 138 27.40 -13.29 27.00
CA MET A 138 28.39 -12.29 26.56
C MET A 138 28.25 -11.96 25.06
N VAL A 139 28.13 -12.98 24.20
CA VAL A 139 27.98 -12.78 22.74
C VAL A 139 26.64 -12.09 22.43
N THR A 140 25.57 -12.46 23.14
CA THR A 140 24.25 -11.82 22.99
C THR A 140 24.29 -10.35 23.39
N ILE A 141 24.95 -10.01 24.50
CA ILE A 141 25.14 -8.61 24.91
C ILE A 141 25.93 -7.84 23.85
N LEU A 142 27.01 -8.42 23.32
CA LEU A 142 27.80 -7.80 22.26
C LEU A 142 26.97 -7.52 21.00
N MET A 143 26.12 -8.47 20.61
CA MET A 143 25.18 -8.33 19.50
C MET A 143 24.20 -7.18 19.71
N VAL A 144 23.57 -7.11 20.90
CA VAL A 144 22.61 -6.04 21.27
C VAL A 144 23.30 -4.68 21.30
N LEU A 145 24.50 -4.60 21.86
CA LEU A 145 25.29 -3.37 21.87
C LEU A 145 25.64 -2.93 20.45
N GLY A 146 26.07 -3.86 19.57
CA GLY A 146 26.33 -3.57 18.15
C GLY A 146 25.13 -2.96 17.45
N ALA A 147 23.94 -3.55 17.63
CA ALA A 147 22.69 -3.03 17.10
C ALA A 147 22.36 -1.64 17.67
N LEU A 148 22.47 -1.44 18.99
CA LEU A 148 22.17 -0.17 19.64
C LEU A 148 23.13 0.94 19.19
N PHE A 149 24.44 0.68 19.17
CA PHE A 149 25.44 1.64 18.72
C PHE A 149 25.24 2.06 17.26
N ALA A 150 24.83 1.13 16.40
CA ALA A 150 24.52 1.43 15.00
C ALA A 150 23.42 2.49 14.85
N THR A 151 22.46 2.56 15.79
CA THR A 151 21.35 3.53 15.76
C THR A 151 21.70 4.90 16.34
N ILE A 152 22.70 4.98 17.23
CA ILE A 152 23.04 6.20 17.98
C ILE A 152 24.19 6.96 17.29
N VAL A 153 25.11 6.23 16.66
CA VAL A 153 26.34 6.81 16.16
C VAL A 153 26.10 7.73 14.96
N ARG A 154 26.84 8.85 14.92
CA ARG A 154 26.70 9.87 13.87
C ARG A 154 27.61 9.63 12.66
N SER A 155 28.65 8.82 12.84
CA SER A 155 29.62 8.49 11.81
C SER A 155 29.16 7.27 11.02
N ARG A 156 29.14 7.38 9.69
CA ARG A 156 28.78 6.29 8.77
C ARG A 156 29.68 5.07 8.94
N LEU A 157 30.98 5.30 9.02
CA LEU A 157 31.95 4.23 9.19
C LEU A 157 31.72 3.50 10.53
N SER A 158 31.48 4.26 11.60
CA SER A 158 31.18 3.66 12.91
C SER A 158 29.85 2.91 12.92
N ALA A 159 28.84 3.38 12.18
CA ALA A 159 27.57 2.66 12.03
C ALA A 159 27.78 1.32 11.32
N VAL A 160 28.54 1.31 10.22
CA VAL A 160 28.88 0.08 9.50
C VAL A 160 29.69 -0.88 10.36
N VAL A 161 30.68 -0.39 11.11
CA VAL A 161 31.45 -1.22 12.05
C VAL A 161 30.54 -1.81 13.14
N SER A 162 29.56 -1.04 13.64
CA SER A 162 28.61 -1.51 14.66
C SER A 162 27.69 -2.61 14.11
N VAL A 163 27.22 -2.47 12.86
CA VAL A 163 26.48 -3.52 12.14
C VAL A 163 27.36 -4.75 11.94
N GLY A 164 28.63 -4.56 11.58
CA GLY A 164 29.63 -5.63 11.51
C GLY A 164 29.73 -6.41 12.81
N ILE A 165 29.93 -5.73 13.95
CA ILE A 165 30.01 -6.35 15.28
C ILE A 165 28.77 -7.21 15.56
N MET A 166 27.58 -6.71 15.21
CA MET A 166 26.33 -7.46 15.33
C MET A 166 26.37 -8.73 14.45
N GLY A 167 26.77 -8.63 13.18
CA GLY A 167 26.87 -9.77 12.26
C GLY A 167 27.90 -10.82 12.67
N PHE A 168 29.08 -10.41 13.13
CA PHE A 168 30.09 -11.32 13.70
C PHE A 168 29.58 -12.01 14.97
N SER A 169 28.80 -11.31 15.80
CA SER A 169 28.17 -11.92 16.97
C SER A 169 27.13 -12.97 16.58
N ILE A 170 26.34 -12.74 15.52
CA ILE A 170 25.41 -13.74 14.97
C ILE A 170 26.17 -14.98 14.48
N ALA A 171 27.30 -14.80 13.78
CA ALA A 171 28.11 -15.92 13.33
C ALA A 171 28.67 -16.75 14.50
N LEU A 172 29.09 -16.10 15.58
CA LEU A 172 29.52 -16.78 16.81
C LEU A 172 28.38 -17.58 17.43
N ILE A 173 27.17 -17.04 17.48
CA ILE A 173 25.98 -17.76 17.93
C ILE A 173 25.76 -19.03 17.08
N PHE A 174 25.82 -18.94 15.75
CA PHE A 174 25.68 -20.14 14.91
C PHE A 174 26.73 -21.21 15.21
N ILE A 175 27.99 -20.83 15.39
CA ILE A 175 29.07 -21.78 15.72
C ILE A 175 28.82 -22.42 17.10
N MET A 176 28.39 -21.62 18.09
CA MET A 176 28.09 -22.09 19.44
C MET A 176 26.93 -23.09 19.47
N PHE A 177 25.93 -22.90 18.62
CA PHE A 177 24.79 -23.82 18.46
C PHE A 177 25.04 -24.90 17.38
N SER A 178 26.31 -25.24 17.11
CA SER A 178 26.70 -26.34 16.21
C SER A 178 26.21 -26.21 14.77
N ALA A 179 26.09 -24.97 14.26
CA ALA A 179 25.79 -24.65 12.88
C ALA A 179 27.01 -24.01 12.17
N PRO A 180 28.12 -24.76 11.97
CA PRO A 180 29.37 -24.22 11.44
C PRO A 180 29.25 -23.70 10.01
N ASP A 181 28.47 -24.37 9.15
CA ASP A 181 28.26 -23.95 7.76
C ASP A 181 27.56 -22.58 7.69
N LEU A 182 26.56 -22.35 8.54
CA LEU A 182 25.90 -21.04 8.67
C LEU A 182 26.85 -19.99 9.26
N GLY A 183 27.70 -20.38 10.21
CA GLY A 183 28.71 -19.49 10.78
C GLY A 183 29.70 -18.98 9.73
N ILE A 184 30.28 -19.88 8.93
CA ILE A 184 31.25 -19.52 7.88
C ILE A 184 30.59 -18.63 6.81
N THR A 185 29.39 -18.98 6.35
CA THR A 185 28.68 -18.16 5.35
C THR A 185 28.31 -16.78 5.90
N GLN A 186 27.84 -16.70 7.15
CA GLN A 186 27.55 -15.43 7.82
C GLN A 186 28.80 -14.54 7.90
N LEU A 187 29.96 -15.09 8.27
CA LEU A 187 31.22 -14.32 8.32
C LEU A 187 31.62 -13.78 6.94
N LEU A 188 31.51 -14.59 5.89
CA LEU A 188 31.85 -14.20 4.52
C LEU A 188 30.91 -13.10 4.01
N VAL A 189 29.60 -13.29 4.18
CA VAL A 189 28.58 -12.33 3.74
C VAL A 189 28.67 -11.03 4.53
N GLU A 190 28.90 -11.09 5.85
CA GLU A 190 29.06 -9.90 6.68
C GLU A 190 30.29 -9.10 6.25
N THR A 191 31.42 -9.78 6.02
CA THR A 191 32.66 -9.14 5.55
C THR A 191 32.44 -8.45 4.19
N LEU A 192 31.78 -9.13 3.24
CA LEU A 192 31.47 -8.55 1.93
C LEU A 192 30.52 -7.36 2.06
N THR A 193 29.49 -7.46 2.89
CA THR A 193 28.50 -6.40 3.11
C THR A 193 29.14 -5.16 3.71
N VAL A 194 29.99 -5.32 4.73
CA VAL A 194 30.77 -4.22 5.32
C VAL A 194 31.64 -3.54 4.26
N ILE A 195 32.38 -4.32 3.44
CA ILE A 195 33.22 -3.76 2.37
C ILE A 195 32.36 -2.97 1.37
N LEU A 196 31.25 -3.54 0.89
CA LEU A 196 30.36 -2.89 -0.06
C LEU A 196 29.73 -1.62 0.51
N LEU A 197 29.24 -1.66 1.75
CA LEU A 197 28.69 -0.49 2.43
C LEU A 197 29.74 0.61 2.58
N VAL A 198 30.96 0.27 2.99
CA VAL A 198 32.06 1.22 3.10
C VAL A 198 32.34 1.88 1.74
N LEU A 199 32.48 1.08 0.66
CA LEU A 199 32.73 1.59 -0.69
C LEU A 199 31.64 2.55 -1.19
N VAL A 200 30.36 2.25 -0.89
CA VAL A 200 29.23 3.11 -1.25
C VAL A 200 29.21 4.39 -0.40
N LEU A 201 29.38 4.27 0.91
CA LEU A 201 29.31 5.40 1.83
C LEU A 201 30.46 6.38 1.63
N PHE A 202 31.63 5.93 1.16
CA PHE A 202 32.73 6.82 0.76
C PHE A 202 32.32 7.82 -0.33
N ARG A 203 31.32 7.51 -1.17
CA ARG A 203 30.85 8.38 -2.26
C ARG A 203 29.66 9.26 -1.90
N LEU A 204 29.04 9.07 -0.74
CA LEU A 204 27.86 9.81 -0.32
C LEU A 204 28.22 11.02 0.57
N PRO A 205 27.36 12.05 0.68
CA PRO A 205 27.52 13.12 1.67
C PRO A 205 27.26 12.62 3.11
N ARG A 206 27.71 13.39 4.11
CA ARG A 206 27.50 13.07 5.54
C ARG A 206 26.00 13.02 5.88
N PHE A 207 25.64 12.25 6.92
CA PHE A 207 24.25 12.16 7.36
C PHE A 207 23.66 13.55 7.67
N SER A 208 22.56 13.89 7.01
CA SER A 208 21.77 15.08 7.31
C SER A 208 20.75 14.76 8.41
N ARG A 209 20.59 15.68 9.36
CA ARG A 209 19.54 15.58 10.38
C ARG A 209 18.25 16.17 9.83
N LEU A 210 17.46 15.32 9.21
CA LEU A 210 16.17 15.72 8.64
C LEU A 210 15.00 15.52 9.60
N SER A 211 15.18 14.78 10.70
CA SER A 211 14.10 14.39 11.62
C SER A 211 14.01 15.27 12.86
N THR A 212 12.78 15.64 13.23
CA THR A 212 12.43 16.36 14.46
C THR A 212 12.51 15.45 15.70
N PRO A 213 12.61 15.98 16.93
CA PRO A 213 12.68 15.14 18.14
C PRO A 213 11.40 14.29 18.36
N LEU A 214 10.22 14.87 18.13
CA LEU A 214 8.93 14.16 18.24
C LEU A 214 8.86 12.97 17.29
N GLU A 215 9.30 13.18 16.06
CA GLU A 215 9.43 12.16 15.03
C GLU A 215 10.32 10.99 15.44
N ARG A 216 11.41 11.25 16.16
CA ARG A 216 12.31 10.19 16.65
C ARG A 216 11.69 9.42 17.80
N VAL A 217 10.99 10.09 18.71
CA VAL A 217 10.26 9.42 19.80
C VAL A 217 9.18 8.51 19.23
N ARG A 218 8.42 8.99 18.24
CA ARG A 218 7.44 8.18 17.52
C ARG A 218 8.09 6.95 16.89
N ASP A 219 9.15 7.12 16.11
CA ASP A 219 9.79 6.01 15.41
C ASP A 219 10.43 5.01 16.39
N ALA A 220 11.01 5.49 17.49
CA ALA A 220 11.52 4.64 18.56
C ALA A 220 10.41 3.85 19.26
N THR A 221 9.25 4.47 19.49
CA THR A 221 8.08 3.81 20.08
C THR A 221 7.58 2.71 19.15
N VAL A 222 7.41 3.00 17.85
CA VAL A 222 6.99 2.01 16.86
C VAL A 222 8.00 0.87 16.77
N ALA A 223 9.30 1.17 16.69
CA ALA A 223 10.35 0.15 16.65
C ALA A 223 10.34 -0.73 17.91
N GLY A 224 10.17 -0.14 19.09
CA GLY A 224 10.02 -0.86 20.35
C GLY A 224 8.80 -1.78 20.36
N CYS A 225 7.64 -1.30 19.91
CA CYS A 225 6.42 -2.10 19.78
C CYS A 225 6.60 -3.28 18.83
N VAL A 226 7.25 -3.08 17.68
CA VAL A 226 7.57 -4.17 16.74
C VAL A 226 8.51 -5.18 17.40
N GLY A 227 9.57 -4.72 18.08
CA GLY A 227 10.50 -5.59 18.78
C GLY A 227 9.81 -6.45 19.85
N VAL A 228 8.97 -5.84 20.69
CA VAL A 228 8.17 -6.56 21.70
C VAL A 228 7.22 -7.56 21.04
N LEU A 229 6.53 -7.16 19.97
CA LEU A 229 5.61 -8.03 19.23
C LEU A 229 6.34 -9.26 18.68
N ILE A 230 7.47 -9.08 18.00
CA ILE A 230 8.26 -10.20 17.45
C ILE A 230 8.78 -11.10 18.56
N THR A 231 9.27 -10.52 19.68
CA THR A 231 9.70 -11.31 20.84
C THR A 231 8.56 -12.17 21.39
N LEU A 232 7.36 -11.59 21.58
CA LEU A 232 6.20 -12.34 22.07
C LEU A 232 5.76 -13.42 21.08
N LEU A 233 5.83 -13.16 19.77
CA LEU A 233 5.54 -14.17 18.75
C LEU A 233 6.52 -15.35 18.79
N VAL A 234 7.82 -15.07 18.91
CA VAL A 234 8.83 -16.12 19.02
C VAL A 234 8.62 -16.93 20.30
N LEU A 235 8.37 -16.28 21.44
CA LEU A 235 8.09 -16.97 22.70
C LEU A 235 6.81 -17.81 22.64
N SER A 236 5.76 -17.31 21.99
CA SER A 236 4.50 -18.04 21.78
C SER A 236 4.68 -19.24 20.85
N ALA A 237 5.51 -19.12 19.81
CA ALA A 237 5.77 -20.20 18.87
C ALA A 237 6.73 -21.26 19.42
N TRP A 238 7.59 -20.92 20.38
CA TRP A 238 8.64 -21.79 20.91
C TRP A 238 8.11 -23.10 21.51
N GLY A 239 6.95 -23.07 22.16
CA GLY A 239 6.35 -24.26 22.81
C GLY A 239 5.41 -25.07 21.90
N VAL A 240 5.34 -24.77 20.60
CA VAL A 240 4.33 -25.34 19.70
C VAL A 240 4.92 -26.52 18.92
N ASP A 241 4.86 -27.72 19.50
CA ASP A 241 5.20 -28.98 18.82
C ASP A 241 3.95 -29.64 18.22
N GLN A 242 3.54 -29.21 17.01
CA GLN A 242 2.36 -29.79 16.35
C GLN A 242 2.64 -31.08 15.57
N PHE A 243 3.88 -31.31 15.13
CA PHE A 243 4.21 -32.43 14.23
C PHE A 243 5.55 -33.06 14.58
N VAL A 244 5.69 -34.35 14.25
CA VAL A 244 6.95 -35.08 14.36
C VAL A 244 7.98 -34.44 13.42
N PRO A 245 9.19 -34.10 13.89
CA PRO A 245 10.19 -33.43 13.07
C PRO A 245 10.72 -34.36 11.97
N ILE A 246 10.84 -33.81 10.75
CA ILE A 246 11.40 -34.53 9.59
C ILE A 246 12.92 -34.75 9.69
N SER A 247 13.58 -34.16 10.69
CA SER A 247 15.03 -34.25 10.88
C SER A 247 15.52 -35.69 11.07
N ALA A 248 14.73 -36.56 11.71
CA ALA A 248 15.09 -37.97 11.91
C ALA A 248 15.29 -38.69 10.57
N TYR A 249 14.36 -38.50 9.62
CA TYR A 249 14.48 -39.06 8.27
C TYR A 249 15.75 -38.56 7.56
N MET A 250 16.02 -37.25 7.65
CA MET A 250 17.19 -36.64 7.01
C MET A 250 18.51 -37.17 7.59
N VAL A 251 18.59 -37.36 8.91
CA VAL A 251 19.78 -37.93 9.59
C VAL A 251 20.00 -39.39 9.16
N GLU A 252 18.95 -40.21 9.15
CA GLU A 252 19.04 -41.62 8.79
C GLU A 252 19.41 -41.82 7.32
N ASN A 253 18.91 -40.96 6.43
CA ASN A 253 18.99 -41.18 4.98
C ASN A 253 20.06 -40.36 4.23
N SER A 254 20.72 -39.38 4.86
CA SER A 254 21.73 -38.53 4.17
C SER A 254 22.92 -39.33 3.62
N VAL A 255 23.39 -40.34 4.35
CA VAL A 255 24.49 -41.20 3.90
C VAL A 255 24.03 -42.32 2.96
N PRO A 256 23.00 -43.13 3.28
CA PRO A 256 22.64 -44.26 2.43
C PRO A 256 22.00 -43.85 1.11
N LEU A 257 21.18 -42.79 1.08
CA LEU A 257 20.48 -42.36 -0.14
C LEU A 257 21.23 -41.25 -0.89
N ALA A 258 21.70 -40.22 -0.18
CA ALA A 258 22.32 -39.04 -0.81
C ALA A 258 23.86 -39.06 -0.77
N HIS A 259 24.45 -40.12 -0.20
CA HIS A 259 25.91 -40.35 -0.17
C HIS A 259 26.74 -39.22 0.46
N GLY A 260 26.13 -38.40 1.33
CA GLY A 260 26.80 -37.27 1.97
C GLY A 260 26.81 -37.36 3.49
N ARG A 261 27.96 -37.02 4.09
CA ARG A 261 28.13 -36.96 5.56
C ARG A 261 27.77 -35.62 6.16
N ASN A 262 27.92 -34.53 5.40
CA ASN A 262 27.45 -33.22 5.81
C ASN A 262 25.95 -33.12 5.51
N ILE A 263 25.14 -33.32 6.54
CA ILE A 263 23.67 -33.33 6.45
C ILE A 263 23.14 -31.98 5.95
N VAL A 264 23.73 -30.85 6.37
CA VAL A 264 23.30 -29.52 5.92
C VAL A 264 23.51 -29.38 4.42
N ASN A 265 24.70 -29.73 3.93
CA ASN A 265 25.00 -29.69 2.49
C ASN A 265 24.11 -30.66 1.68
N VAL A 266 23.83 -31.86 2.21
CA VAL A 266 22.90 -32.81 1.58
C VAL A 266 21.50 -32.23 1.49
N ILE A 267 21.00 -31.58 2.54
CA ILE A 267 19.68 -30.93 2.51
C ILE A 267 19.64 -29.86 1.42
N LEU A 268 20.67 -29.03 1.32
CA LEU A 268 20.73 -27.93 0.36
C LEU A 268 20.82 -28.39 -1.09
N VAL A 269 21.61 -29.41 -1.38
CA VAL A 269 21.96 -29.81 -2.76
C VAL A 269 21.13 -30.98 -3.27
N ASP A 270 20.58 -31.81 -2.39
CA ASP A 270 19.83 -33.02 -2.76
C ASP A 270 18.35 -32.91 -2.37
N TYR A 271 18.03 -32.91 -1.08
CA TYR A 271 16.63 -32.93 -0.62
C TYR A 271 15.84 -31.65 -0.96
N ARG A 272 16.49 -30.48 -0.92
CA ARG A 272 15.92 -29.17 -1.19
C ARG A 272 16.68 -28.41 -2.28
N ALA A 273 17.18 -29.15 -3.27
CA ALA A 273 17.95 -28.61 -4.41
C ALA A 273 17.25 -27.47 -5.17
N LEU A 274 15.91 -27.44 -5.18
CA LEU A 274 15.15 -26.39 -5.86
C LEU A 274 15.30 -25.03 -5.17
N ASP A 275 15.42 -25.01 -3.84
CA ASP A 275 15.59 -23.76 -3.09
C ASP A 275 16.98 -23.16 -3.38
N THR A 276 18.03 -23.99 -3.40
CA THR A 276 19.39 -23.54 -3.73
C THR A 276 19.51 -23.10 -5.19
N LEU A 277 18.85 -23.79 -6.12
CA LEU A 277 18.74 -23.33 -7.50
C LEU A 277 18.09 -21.94 -7.58
N GLY A 278 17.00 -21.72 -6.82
CA GLY A 278 16.32 -20.43 -6.71
C GLY A 278 17.22 -19.32 -6.16
N GLU A 279 17.97 -19.59 -5.09
CA GLU A 279 18.92 -18.65 -4.50
C GLU A 279 20.04 -18.25 -5.49
N ILE A 280 20.59 -19.23 -6.23
CA ILE A 280 21.59 -18.97 -7.28
C ILE A 280 21.02 -18.06 -8.37
N PHE A 281 19.77 -18.30 -8.80
CA PHE A 281 19.09 -17.43 -9.77
C PHE A 281 18.92 -16.01 -9.24
N VAL A 282 18.53 -15.83 -7.98
CA VAL A 282 18.37 -14.50 -7.37
C VAL A 282 19.72 -13.77 -7.32
N LEU A 283 20.80 -14.44 -6.91
CA LEU A 283 22.14 -13.86 -6.88
C LEU A 283 22.65 -13.50 -8.27
N ALA A 284 22.44 -14.37 -9.26
CA ALA A 284 22.79 -14.10 -10.66
C ALA A 284 22.03 -12.89 -11.20
N LEU A 285 20.72 -12.80 -10.93
CA LEU A 285 19.89 -11.66 -11.35
C LEU A 285 20.32 -10.37 -10.67
N ALA A 286 20.64 -10.41 -9.36
CA ALA A 286 21.17 -9.26 -8.64
C ALA A 286 22.50 -8.78 -9.25
N ALA A 287 23.42 -9.70 -9.56
CA ALA A 287 24.69 -9.38 -10.20
C ALA A 287 24.49 -8.75 -11.60
N ILE A 288 23.63 -9.34 -12.44
CA ILE A 288 23.28 -8.79 -13.75
C ILE A 288 22.64 -7.41 -13.61
N GLY A 289 21.73 -7.23 -12.65
CA GLY A 289 21.07 -5.95 -12.37
C GLY A 289 22.07 -4.86 -11.96
N VAL A 290 23.03 -5.18 -11.09
CA VAL A 290 24.11 -4.25 -10.71
C VAL A 290 24.96 -3.88 -11.92
N VAL A 291 25.36 -4.86 -12.74
CA VAL A 291 26.13 -4.60 -13.98
C VAL A 291 25.35 -3.72 -14.95
N ALA A 292 24.05 -3.98 -15.12
CA ALA A 292 23.16 -3.19 -15.95
C ALA A 292 23.04 -1.76 -15.45
N MET A 293 22.83 -1.53 -14.14
CA MET A 293 22.77 -0.18 -13.56
C MET A 293 24.07 0.61 -13.70
N ILE A 294 25.23 -0.07 -13.61
CA ILE A 294 26.54 0.58 -13.77
C ILE A 294 26.80 0.95 -15.24
N LYS A 295 26.47 0.07 -16.18
CA LYS A 295 26.71 0.29 -17.62
C LYS A 295 25.67 1.21 -18.26
N LEU A 296 24.42 1.07 -17.88
CA LEU A 296 23.29 1.83 -18.40
C LEU A 296 23.11 3.14 -17.62
N ARG A 297 24.17 3.97 -17.57
CA ARG A 297 24.02 5.35 -17.07
C ARG A 297 23.20 6.14 -18.08
N ALA A 298 21.96 6.46 -17.74
CA ALA A 298 21.20 7.49 -18.45
C ALA A 298 22.07 8.75 -18.49
N SER A 299 22.43 9.23 -19.70
CA SER A 299 23.17 10.46 -19.87
C SER A 299 22.46 11.56 -19.07
N SER A 300 23.08 11.97 -17.96
CA SER A 300 22.67 13.19 -17.27
C SER A 300 22.76 14.29 -18.32
N LYS A 301 21.59 14.82 -18.74
CA LYS A 301 21.52 16.02 -19.59
C LYS A 301 22.54 17.02 -19.05
N PRO A 302 23.46 17.56 -19.87
CA PRO A 302 24.35 18.60 -19.40
C PRO A 302 23.47 19.74 -18.89
N GLU A 303 23.61 20.03 -17.61
CA GLU A 303 23.04 21.20 -16.97
C GLU A 303 23.50 22.39 -17.81
N LYS A 304 22.55 23.08 -18.46
CA LYS A 304 22.86 24.29 -19.20
C LYS A 304 23.35 25.31 -18.19
N THR A 305 24.67 25.44 -18.07
CA THR A 305 25.35 26.56 -17.44
C THR A 305 25.01 27.81 -18.24
N ASN A 306 23.87 28.42 -17.94
CA ASN A 306 23.45 29.69 -18.49
C ASN A 306 22.74 30.43 -17.37
N ASN A 307 23.52 31.10 -16.51
CA ASN A 307 23.16 32.30 -15.73
C ASN A 307 24.28 32.67 -14.74
N ALA A 308 25.50 32.93 -15.24
CA ALA A 308 26.57 33.53 -14.42
C ALA A 308 27.44 34.51 -15.22
N ALA A 309 26.86 35.18 -16.24
CA ALA A 309 27.58 36.18 -17.03
C ALA A 309 26.70 37.39 -17.42
N LYS A 310 25.68 37.73 -16.61
CA LYS A 310 24.84 38.91 -16.83
C LYS A 310 24.71 39.85 -15.62
N GLU A 311 25.54 39.67 -14.59
CA GLU A 311 25.58 40.55 -13.39
C GLU A 311 26.94 41.24 -13.17
N MET A 312 27.81 41.32 -14.19
CA MET A 312 29.06 42.11 -14.13
C MET A 312 29.10 43.25 -15.17
N SER A 313 27.94 43.80 -15.52
CA SER A 313 27.85 44.97 -16.42
C SER A 313 26.97 46.12 -15.91
N ASP A 314 26.33 46.00 -14.75
CA ASP A 314 25.64 47.12 -14.10
C ASP A 314 25.87 47.00 -12.59
N GLY A 315 26.76 47.85 -12.06
CA GLY A 315 27.16 47.90 -10.65
C GLY A 315 28.55 48.49 -10.47
#